data_AF-A0AAN9Q348-F1
#
_entry.id   AF-A0AAN9Q348-F1
#
_cell.length_a   1.000
_cell.length_b   1.000
_cell.length_c   1.000
_cell.angle_alpha   90.00
_cell.angle_beta   90.00
_cell.angle_gamma   90.00
#
_symmetry.space_group_name_H-M   'P 1'
#
loop_
_entity.id
_entity.type
_entity.pdbx_description
1 polymer ?
#
loop_
_entity_poly.entity_id
_entity_poly.type
_entity_poly.pdbx_seq_one_letter_code
_entity_poly.pdbx_strand_id
1 'polypeptide(L)'
;MVKTLWSQRFIEPTILLDPPVDSKIMTEEIFDPLLPIITFLCDTLPFGGVGQSGFGRYHGKYSFDTFSHEKAVIHRNLCLEIEPRYPPWSRFKLKFLRLAYNFNYFGLFLHILALKLGLKRNN
;
A
#
# COMPACT_ATOMS: atom_id res chain seq x y z
N MET A 1 26.13 -20.70 35.71
CA MET A 1 25.76 -22.10 36.02
C MET A 1 24.25 -22.13 36.14
N VAL A 2 23.55 -22.37 35.01
CA VAL A 2 22.08 -22.39 34.94
C VAL A 2 21.59 -23.72 35.52
N LYS A 3 20.69 -23.70 36.50
CA LYS A 3 20.14 -24.92 37.12
C LYS A 3 18.87 -25.32 36.39
N THR A 4 18.95 -26.29 35.49
CA THR A 4 17.77 -26.86 34.81
C THR A 4 17.16 -28.00 35.63
N LEU A 5 15.90 -27.86 36.04
CA LEU A 5 15.10 -28.91 36.69
C LEU A 5 14.23 -29.61 35.63
N TRP A 6 14.83 -30.57 34.93
CA TRP A 6 14.22 -31.29 33.80
C TRP A 6 12.88 -31.97 34.11
N SER A 7 12.60 -32.30 35.37
CA SER A 7 11.35 -32.95 35.80
C SER A 7 10.12 -32.04 35.75
N GLN A 8 10.28 -30.72 35.74
CA GLN A 8 9.15 -29.78 35.85
C GLN A 8 8.88 -28.97 34.57
N ARG A 9 9.59 -29.25 33.46
CA ARG A 9 9.57 -28.41 32.24
C ARG A 9 9.79 -26.93 32.57
N PHE A 10 10.64 -26.66 33.56
CA PHE A 10 10.93 -25.32 34.05
C PHE A 10 12.30 -24.88 33.55
N ILE A 11 12.32 -23.73 32.88
CA ILE A 11 13.53 -23.06 32.39
C ILE A 11 13.54 -21.68 33.07
N GLU A 12 14.66 -21.30 33.67
CA GLU A 12 14.81 -20.00 34.31
C GLU A 12 14.76 -18.88 33.25
N PRO A 13 13.91 -17.84 33.44
CA PRO A 13 13.81 -16.75 32.49
C PRO A 13 15.17 -16.05 32.36
N THR A 14 15.72 -16.07 31.14
CA THR A 14 17.10 -15.63 30.88
C THR A 14 17.10 -14.47 29.88
N ILE A 15 17.69 -13.35 30.27
CA ILE A 15 17.79 -12.13 29.46
C ILE A 15 19.16 -12.13 28.77
N LEU A 16 19.17 -11.99 27.44
CA LEU A 16 20.39 -11.85 26.66
C LEU A 16 20.47 -10.42 26.12
N LEU A 17 21.49 -9.69 26.56
CA LEU A 17 21.76 -8.33 26.09
C LEU A 17 22.74 -8.41 24.92
N ASP A 18 22.40 -7.77 23.80
CA ASP A 18 23.21 -7.65 22.59
C ASP A 18 23.84 -8.97 22.07
N PRO A 19 23.06 -10.03 21.83
CA PRO A 19 23.58 -11.27 21.25
C PRO A 19 24.12 -11.02 19.82
N PRO A 20 25.18 -11.73 19.40
CA PRO A 20 25.70 -11.64 18.04
C PRO A 20 24.67 -12.15 17.01
N VAL A 21 24.55 -11.41 15.90
CA VAL A 21 23.50 -11.59 14.87
C VAL A 21 23.51 -12.97 14.21
N ASP A 22 24.69 -13.58 14.09
CA ASP A 22 24.87 -14.92 13.49
C ASP A 22 24.59 -16.08 14.47
N SER A 23 24.18 -15.78 15.70
CA SER A 23 23.90 -16.82 16.70
C SER A 23 22.62 -17.59 16.37
N LYS A 24 22.60 -18.91 16.65
CA LYS A 24 21.41 -19.75 16.49
C LYS A 24 20.17 -19.20 17.21
N ILE A 25 20.39 -18.47 18.31
CA ILE A 25 19.34 -17.81 19.09
C ILE A 25 18.65 -16.69 18.28
N MET A 26 19.35 -16.07 17.32
CA MET A 26 18.81 -15.03 16.45
C MET A 26 18.35 -15.55 15.07
N THR A 27 18.70 -16.80 14.71
CA THR A 27 18.38 -17.36 13.38
C THR A 27 17.09 -18.19 13.38
N GLU A 28 16.72 -18.79 14.51
CA GLU A 28 15.57 -19.67 14.65
C GLU A 28 14.56 -19.09 15.65
N GLU A 29 13.29 -19.48 15.56
CA GLU A 29 12.25 -19.01 16.47
C GLU A 29 12.42 -19.67 17.85
N ILE A 30 12.71 -18.84 18.87
CA ILE A 30 13.18 -19.30 20.18
C ILE A 30 12.11 -20.13 20.92
N PHE A 31 10.84 -19.68 20.96
CA PHE A 31 9.70 -20.27 21.71
C PHE A 31 9.93 -20.65 23.20
N ASP A 32 11.14 -20.47 23.71
CA ASP A 32 11.62 -20.69 25.07
C ASP A 32 11.65 -19.36 25.86
N PRO A 33 11.76 -19.38 27.20
CA PRO A 33 11.83 -18.17 28.05
C PRO A 33 13.21 -17.49 28.00
N LEU A 34 13.75 -17.35 26.78
CA LEU A 34 14.95 -16.61 26.46
C LEU A 34 14.54 -15.32 25.74
N LEU A 35 14.92 -14.18 26.30
CA LEU A 35 14.53 -12.87 25.77
C LEU A 35 15.76 -12.08 25.31
N PRO A 36 16.11 -12.11 24.02
CA PRO A 36 17.07 -11.18 23.43
C PRO A 36 16.41 -9.79 23.28
N ILE A 37 17.01 -8.76 23.88
CA ILE A 37 16.45 -7.39 23.86
C ILE A 37 17.17 -6.56 22.79
N ILE A 38 16.39 -6.03 21.83
CA ILE A 38 16.83 -5.00 20.88
C ILE A 38 15.82 -3.85 20.99
N THR A 39 16.31 -2.64 21.26
CA THR A 39 15.42 -1.50 21.58
C THR A 39 15.03 -0.75 20.31
N PHE A 40 13.73 -0.62 20.06
CA PHE A 40 13.16 0.27 19.04
C PHE A 40 11.94 1.01 19.59
N LEU A 41 11.74 2.27 19.20
CA LEU A 41 10.60 3.10 19.59
C LEU A 41 9.76 3.41 18.34
N CYS A 42 8.53 2.86 18.24
CA CYS A 42 7.54 3.38 17.29
C CYS A 42 6.10 2.88 17.54
N ASP A 43 5.18 3.82 17.76
CA ASP A 43 3.76 3.54 18.05
C ASP A 43 2.85 3.63 16.81
N THR A 44 3.37 4.14 15.69
CA THR A 44 2.58 4.38 14.46
C THR A 44 2.72 3.29 13.41
N LEU A 45 3.55 2.27 13.67
CA LEU A 45 3.83 1.23 12.69
C LEU A 45 2.69 0.20 12.59
N PRO A 46 2.33 -0.24 11.37
CA PRO A 46 1.45 -1.38 11.19
C PRO A 46 2.11 -2.66 11.69
N PHE A 47 1.42 -3.41 12.55
CA PHE A 47 1.85 -4.75 12.97
C PHE A 47 1.20 -5.81 12.09
N GLY A 48 2.00 -6.71 11.53
CA GLY A 48 1.53 -7.77 10.64
C GLY A 48 2.68 -8.55 10.03
N GLY A 49 2.42 -9.81 9.67
CA GLY A 49 3.38 -10.67 9.00
C GLY A 49 3.44 -10.41 7.49
N VAL A 50 4.51 -10.90 6.86
CA VAL A 50 4.62 -11.02 5.40
C VAL A 50 5.12 -12.42 5.06
N GLY A 51 4.51 -13.08 4.06
CA GLY A 51 4.94 -14.39 3.59
C GLY A 51 4.65 -15.49 4.61
N GLN A 52 5.69 -16.16 5.11
CA GLN A 52 5.53 -17.27 6.07
C GLN A 52 5.05 -16.82 7.45
N SER A 53 5.22 -15.55 7.81
CA SER A 53 4.79 -14.97 9.09
C SER A 53 3.31 -14.54 9.11
N GLY A 54 2.63 -14.55 7.96
CA GLY A 54 1.22 -14.19 7.81
C GLY A 54 0.97 -13.12 6.75
N PHE A 55 -0.29 -12.72 6.59
CA PHE A 55 -0.72 -11.67 5.68
C PHE A 55 -1.64 -10.68 6.38
N GLY A 56 -1.57 -9.42 5.95
CA GLY A 56 -2.37 -8.34 6.52
C GLY A 56 -1.62 -7.57 7.59
N ARG A 57 -2.23 -6.47 8.03
CA ARG A 57 -1.66 -5.56 9.03
C ARG A 57 -2.74 -4.89 9.82
N TYR A 58 -2.48 -4.64 11.09
CA TYR A 58 -3.37 -3.91 11.98
C TYR A 58 -2.55 -2.86 12.75
N HIS A 59 -3.20 -2.21 13.71
CA HIS A 59 -2.74 -1.07 14.51
C HIS A 59 -3.13 0.30 13.95
N GLY A 60 -3.57 1.21 14.83
CA GLY A 60 -4.06 2.54 14.47
C GLY A 60 -5.10 2.52 13.33
N LYS A 61 -4.85 3.33 12.29
CA LYS A 61 -5.69 3.41 11.08
C LYS A 61 -5.78 2.06 10.34
N TYR A 62 -4.73 1.25 10.34
CA TYR A 62 -4.68 -0.01 9.60
C TYR A 62 -5.66 -1.05 10.14
N SER A 63 -5.94 -1.03 11.45
CA SER A 63 -7.03 -1.84 12.03
C SER A 63 -8.38 -1.43 11.46
N PHE A 64 -8.67 -0.13 11.41
CA PHE A 64 -9.93 0.36 10.89
C PHE A 64 -10.09 0.01 9.41
N ASP A 65 -9.07 0.25 8.58
CA ASP A 65 -9.09 -0.08 7.15
C ASP A 65 -9.28 -1.59 6.91
N THR A 66 -8.67 -2.44 7.76
CA THR A 66 -8.73 -3.90 7.60
C THR A 66 -10.11 -4.48 7.94
N PHE A 67 -10.83 -3.87 8.88
CA PHE A 67 -12.20 -4.26 9.24
C PHE A 67 -13.28 -3.42 8.55
N SER A 68 -12.88 -2.47 7.69
CA SER A 68 -13.80 -1.63 6.92
C SER A 68 -13.81 -2.03 5.46
N HIS A 69 -14.97 -1.90 4.82
CA HIS A 69 -15.11 -2.11 3.39
C HIS A 69 -15.12 -0.77 2.66
N GLU A 70 -14.06 -0.48 1.89
CA GLU A 70 -14.00 0.71 1.05
C GLU A 70 -14.97 0.58 -0.15
N LYS A 71 -16.14 1.20 -0.04
CA LYS A 71 -17.15 1.19 -1.11
C LYS A 71 -16.92 2.36 -2.07
N ALA A 72 -16.61 2.06 -3.32
CA ALA A 72 -16.55 3.06 -4.38
C ALA A 72 -17.96 3.60 -4.70
N VAL A 73 -18.14 4.92 -4.63
CA VAL A 73 -19.38 5.62 -4.98
C VAL A 73 -19.07 6.63 -6.07
N ILE A 74 -19.80 6.56 -7.19
CA ILE A 74 -19.67 7.51 -8.32
C ILE A 74 -20.88 8.42 -8.33
N HIS A 75 -20.66 9.72 -8.16
CA HIS A 75 -21.69 10.73 -8.36
C HIS A 75 -21.60 11.24 -9.79
N ARG A 76 -22.70 11.10 -10.54
CA ARG A 76 -22.81 11.54 -11.94
C ARG A 76 -23.94 12.55 -12.08
N ASN A 77 -23.67 13.65 -12.77
CA ASN A 77 -24.70 14.61 -13.14
C ASN A 77 -25.38 14.12 -14.43
N LEU A 78 -26.69 14.34 -14.55
CA LEU A 78 -27.48 13.91 -15.72
C LEU A 78 -27.17 14.70 -17.00
N CYS A 79 -26.47 15.85 -16.90
CA CYS A 79 -26.33 16.78 -18.02
C CYS A 79 -25.39 16.34 -19.17
N LEU A 80 -24.48 15.40 -18.96
CA LEU A 80 -23.43 15.05 -19.96
C LEU A 80 -23.50 13.58 -20.33
N GLU A 81 -24.67 13.16 -20.77
CA GLU A 81 -24.85 11.85 -21.40
C GLU A 81 -24.25 11.89 -22.82
N ILE A 82 -23.05 11.31 -22.99
CA ILE A 82 -22.39 11.29 -24.29
C ILE A 82 -23.01 10.17 -25.14
N GLU A 83 -23.70 10.54 -26.21
CA GLU A 83 -24.42 9.65 -27.14
C GLU A 83 -23.63 8.43 -27.69
N PRO A 84 -22.30 8.46 -27.93
CA PRO A 84 -21.52 7.32 -28.39
C PRO A 84 -21.41 6.17 -27.37
N ARG A 85 -21.78 6.39 -26.10
CA ARG A 85 -21.78 5.36 -25.07
C ARG A 85 -22.83 4.28 -25.32
N TYR A 86 -23.96 4.64 -25.92
CA TYR A 86 -25.10 3.74 -26.11
C TYR A 86 -25.09 3.10 -27.52
N PRO A 87 -25.49 1.82 -27.65
CA PRO A 87 -25.64 1.16 -28.95
C PRO A 87 -26.79 1.79 -29.77
N PRO A 88 -26.82 1.60 -31.11
CA PRO A 88 -25.91 0.78 -31.93
C PRO A 88 -24.61 1.48 -32.33
N TRP A 89 -23.49 0.76 -32.29
CA TRP A 89 -22.16 1.29 -32.62
C TRP A 89 -21.89 1.29 -34.12
N SER A 90 -22.27 2.37 -34.79
CA SER A 90 -21.90 2.63 -36.18
C SER A 90 -20.38 2.76 -36.35
N ARG A 91 -19.86 2.43 -37.56
CA ARG A 91 -18.45 2.63 -37.93
C ARG A 91 -17.95 4.05 -37.66
N PHE A 92 -18.85 5.05 -37.75
CA PHE A 92 -18.54 6.44 -37.42
C PHE A 92 -18.31 6.64 -35.91
N LYS A 93 -19.22 6.13 -35.06
CA LYS A 93 -19.10 6.21 -33.59
C LYS A 93 -17.81 5.55 -33.11
N LEU A 94 -17.45 4.40 -33.66
CA LEU A 94 -16.21 3.68 -33.33
C LEU A 94 -14.94 4.44 -33.77
N LYS A 95 -14.95 5.05 -34.97
CA LYS A 95 -13.85 5.91 -35.43
C LYS A 95 -13.67 7.13 -34.53
N PHE A 96 -14.78 7.78 -34.15
CA PHE A 96 -14.75 8.93 -33.23
C PHE A 96 -14.20 8.55 -31.85
N LEU A 97 -14.64 7.43 -31.28
CA LEU A 97 -14.19 6.96 -29.96
C LEU A 97 -12.69 6.59 -29.98
N ARG A 98 -12.23 5.95 -31.06
CA ARG A 98 -10.81 5.65 -31.28
C ARG A 98 -9.98 6.92 -31.46
N LEU A 99 -10.49 7.89 -32.19
CA LEU A 99 -9.82 9.18 -32.39
C LEU A 99 -9.70 9.91 -31.05
N ALA A 100 -10.79 10.01 -30.28
CA ALA A 100 -10.80 10.63 -28.97
C ALA A 100 -9.80 9.96 -28.02
N TYR A 101 -9.78 8.63 -27.94
CA TYR A 101 -8.83 7.91 -27.08
C TYR A 101 -7.36 8.13 -27.46
N ASN A 102 -7.05 8.13 -28.76
CA ASN A 102 -5.68 8.35 -29.25
C ASN A 102 -5.31 9.83 -29.38
N PHE A 103 -6.22 10.75 -29.05
CA PHE A 103 -5.96 12.17 -29.19
C PHE A 103 -4.96 12.62 -28.12
N ASN A 104 -3.87 13.27 -28.53
CA ASN A 104 -2.87 13.77 -27.59
C ASN A 104 -3.37 15.07 -26.92
N TYR A 105 -4.22 14.90 -25.90
CA TYR A 105 -4.78 16.00 -25.12
C TYR A 105 -3.69 16.88 -24.47
N PHE A 106 -2.61 16.26 -24.00
CA PHE A 106 -1.49 16.97 -23.37
C PHE A 106 -0.76 17.86 -24.38
N GLY A 107 -0.47 17.33 -25.57
CA GLY A 107 0.16 18.10 -26.66
C GLY A 107 -0.69 19.27 -27.14
N LEU A 108 -2.01 19.07 -27.28
CA LEU A 108 -2.95 20.14 -27.63
C LEU A 108 -2.99 21.23 -26.54
N PHE A 109 -3.05 20.83 -25.27
CA PHE A 109 -3.02 21.76 -24.14
C PHE A 109 -1.74 22.60 -24.14
N LEU A 110 -0.57 21.98 -24.36
CA LEU A 110 0.70 22.69 -24.44
C LEU A 110 0.75 23.67 -25.63
N HIS A 111 0.20 23.31 -26.80
CA HIS A 111 0.11 24.21 -27.96
C HIS A 111 -0.77 25.44 -27.66
N ILE A 112 -1.93 25.23 -27.03
CA ILE A 112 -2.83 26.33 -26.65
C ILE A 112 -2.16 27.24 -25.60
N LEU A 113 -1.47 26.64 -24.62
CA LEU A 113 -0.72 27.39 -23.61
C LEU A 113 0.42 28.19 -24.24
N ALA A 114 1.16 27.61 -25.19
CA ALA A 114 2.22 28.28 -25.92
C ALA A 114 1.70 29.47 -26.75
N LEU A 115 0.56 29.31 -27.42
CA LEU A 115 -0.10 30.40 -28.14
C LEU A 115 -0.58 31.52 -27.20
N LYS A 116 -1.15 31.16 -26.05
CA LYS A 116 -1.63 32.14 -25.04
C LYS A 116 -0.47 32.89 -24.38
N LEU A 117 0.66 32.22 -24.11
CA LEU A 117 1.88 32.86 -23.59
C LEU A 117 2.57 33.71 -24.65
N GLY A 118 2.55 33.29 -25.93
CA GLY A 118 3.09 34.07 -27.05
C GLY A 118 2.35 35.39 -27.28
N LEU A 119 1.03 35.42 -27.11
CA LEU A 119 0.23 36.64 -27.23
C LEU A 119 0.43 37.64 -26.08
N LYS A 120 0.78 37.17 -24.87
CA LYS A 120 1.02 38.04 -23.71
C LYS A 120 2.37 38.77 -23.76
N ARG A 121 3.29 38.36 -24.63
CA ARG A 121 4.64 38.96 -24.75
C ARG A 121 4.69 40.18 -25.68
N ASN A 122 3.58 40.49 -26.39
CA ASN A 122 3.50 41.58 -27.39
C ASN A 122 2.64 42.78 -26.95
N ASN A 123 2.24 42.85 -25.67
CA ASN A 123 1.66 44.01 -24.99
C ASN A 123 2.55 44.35 -23.78
#